data_AF-A0A524C3I5-F1
#
_entry.id   AF-A0A524C3I5-F1
#
_cell.length_a   1.000
_cell.length_b   1.000
_cell.length_c   1.000
_cell.angle_alpha   90.00
_cell.angle_beta   90.00
_cell.angle_gamma   90.00
#
_symmetry.space_group_name_H-M   'P 1'
#
loop_
_entity.id
_entity.type
_entity.pdbx_description
1 polymer ?
#
loop_
_entity_poly.entity_id
_entity_poly.type
_entity_poly.pdbx_seq_one_letter_code
_entity_poly.pdbx_strand_id
1 'polypeptide(L)'
;MSSARKPITPKPPRRREKVLVILQEQCKECGLCVEFCPKNVLCFDMSKYNRKGYHPVTACDIEACVNCEFCERICPDMAIFLSDKDEAREA
;
A
#
# COMPACT_ATOMS: atom_id res chain seq x y z
N MET A 1 -27.58 26.68 -21.41
CA MET A 1 -26.79 27.45 -20.43
C MET A 1 -26.41 26.55 -19.28
N SER A 2 -25.23 25.91 -19.33
CA SER A 2 -24.77 25.04 -18.25
C SER A 2 -24.22 25.90 -17.11
N SER A 3 -25.09 26.29 -16.18
CA SER A 3 -24.67 26.91 -14.92
C SER A 3 -24.24 25.80 -13.96
N ALA A 4 -23.15 25.12 -14.27
CA ALA A 4 -22.54 24.19 -13.33
C ALA A 4 -22.00 25.01 -12.15
N ARG A 5 -22.57 24.80 -10.96
CA ARG A 5 -22.10 25.44 -9.73
C ARG A 5 -20.67 24.98 -9.44
N LYS A 6 -19.75 25.92 -9.28
CA LYS A 6 -18.37 25.63 -8.89
C LYS A 6 -18.36 25.13 -7.43
N PRO A 7 -17.56 24.10 -7.09
CA PRO A 7 -17.38 23.69 -5.70
C PRO A 7 -16.87 24.86 -4.85
N ILE A 8 -17.36 24.98 -3.61
CA ILE A 8 -16.92 26.01 -2.65
C ILE A 8 -15.43 25.83 -2.33
N THR A 9 -15.01 24.56 -2.19
CA THR A 9 -13.63 24.22 -1.87
C THR A 9 -12.83 23.98 -3.14
N PRO A 10 -11.58 24.48 -3.22
CA PRO A 10 -10.68 24.14 -4.31
C PRO A 10 -10.47 22.62 -4.34
N LYS A 11 -10.30 22.08 -5.55
CA LYS A 11 -9.94 20.67 -5.71
C LYS A 11 -8.66 20.41 -4.92
N PRO A 12 -8.62 19.43 -4.01
CA PRO A 12 -7.41 19.15 -3.25
C PRO A 12 -6.26 18.82 -4.22
N PRO A 13 -5.01 19.17 -3.86
CA PRO A 13 -3.86 18.81 -4.66
C PRO A 13 -3.84 17.29 -4.86
N ARG A 14 -3.47 16.83 -6.06
CA ARG A 14 -3.31 15.40 -6.31
C ARG A 14 -2.21 14.88 -5.39
N ARG A 15 -2.54 13.88 -4.56
CA ARG A 15 -1.69 13.34 -3.49
C ARG A 15 -0.29 12.98 -4.02
N ARG A 16 0.71 13.18 -3.16
CA ARG A 16 2.15 12.95 -3.33
C ARG A 16 2.41 11.53 -3.87
N GLU A 17 3.46 11.39 -4.69
CA GLU A 17 3.93 10.08 -5.14
C GLU A 17 4.31 9.26 -3.90
N LYS A 18 3.51 8.24 -3.60
CA LYS A 18 3.77 7.34 -2.48
C LYS A 18 4.46 6.07 -2.96
N VAL A 19 5.30 5.49 -2.09
CA VAL A 19 6.00 4.22 -2.29
C VAL A 19 5.49 3.21 -1.29
N LEU A 20 5.18 2.00 -1.76
CA LEU A 20 4.80 0.90 -0.89
C LEU A 20 6.05 0.29 -0.25
N VAL A 21 6.11 0.31 1.08
CA VAL A 21 7.20 -0.28 1.86
C VAL A 21 6.67 -1.50 2.59
N ILE A 22 7.39 -2.61 2.49
CA ILE A 22 7.04 -3.88 3.14
C ILE A 22 8.22 -4.34 3.99
N LEU A 23 7.98 -4.47 5.29
CA LEU A 23 8.93 -4.99 6.27
C LEU A 23 8.75 -6.51 6.35
N GLN A 24 9.46 -7.25 5.49
CA GLN A 24 9.30 -8.70 5.33
C GLN A 24 9.47 -9.48 6.64
N GLU A 25 10.37 -9.05 7.52
CA GLU A 25 10.61 -9.66 8.83
C GLU A 25 9.49 -9.45 9.86
N GLN A 26 8.63 -8.45 9.64
CA GLN A 26 7.46 -8.20 10.49
C GLN A 26 6.22 -8.95 10.01
N CYS A 27 6.12 -9.27 8.73
CA CYS A 27 4.98 -9.96 8.14
C CYS A 27 4.75 -11.34 8.77
N LYS A 28 3.48 -11.67 9.06
CA LYS A 28 3.03 -12.94 9.63
C LYS A 28 2.12 -13.75 8.71
N GLU A 29 2.10 -13.42 7.41
CA GLU A 29 1.29 -14.15 6.41
C GLU A 29 -0.23 -14.23 6.75
N CYS A 30 -0.78 -13.19 7.40
CA CYS A 30 -2.19 -13.22 7.84
C CYS A 30 -3.22 -13.01 6.72
N GLY A 31 -2.80 -12.62 5.51
CA GLY A 31 -3.65 -12.52 4.32
C GLY A 31 -4.56 -11.28 4.22
N LEU A 32 -4.79 -10.56 5.32
CA LEU A 32 -5.70 -9.41 5.34
C LEU A 32 -5.38 -8.34 4.28
N CYS A 33 -4.09 -7.99 4.12
CA CYS A 33 -3.69 -7.00 3.11
C CYS A 33 -3.93 -7.47 1.67
N VAL A 34 -3.83 -8.78 1.40
CA VAL A 34 -4.07 -9.38 0.08
C VAL A 34 -5.57 -9.39 -0.21
N GLU A 35 -6.37 -9.88 0.72
CA GLU A 35 -7.84 -9.99 0.57
C GLU A 35 -8.51 -8.63 0.36
N PHE A 36 -8.09 -7.62 1.11
CA PHE A 36 -8.72 -6.30 1.07
C PHE A 36 -8.08 -5.33 0.08
N CYS A 37 -7.11 -5.78 -0.73
CA CYS A 37 -6.55 -4.93 -1.76
C CYS A 37 -7.58 -4.75 -2.90
N PRO A 38 -8.14 -3.55 -3.15
CA PRO A 38 -9.17 -3.36 -4.18
C PRO A 38 -8.66 -3.58 -5.61
N LYS A 39 -7.35 -3.69 -5.77
CA LYS A 39 -6.66 -3.88 -7.05
C LYS A 39 -5.87 -5.19 -7.11
N ASN A 40 -5.94 -6.03 -6.08
CA ASN A 40 -5.23 -7.32 -6.01
C ASN A 40 -3.73 -7.21 -6.31
N VAL A 41 -3.09 -6.14 -5.83
CA VAL A 41 -1.66 -5.84 -6.08
C VAL A 41 -0.73 -6.75 -5.28
N LEU A 42 -1.19 -7.24 -4.14
CA LEU A 42 -0.37 -7.92 -3.14
C LEU A 42 -0.52 -9.44 -3.25
N CYS A 43 0.57 -10.15 -2.98
CA CYS A 43 0.64 -11.61 -3.01
C CYS A 43 1.71 -12.10 -2.01
N PHE A 44 1.69 -13.38 -1.65
CA PHE A 44 2.75 -13.96 -0.82
C PHE A 44 3.95 -14.36 -1.69
N ASP A 45 5.16 -14.06 -1.21
CA ASP A 45 6.39 -14.53 -1.83
C ASP A 45 6.65 -16.00 -1.44
N MET A 46 6.07 -16.92 -2.21
CA MET A 46 6.20 -18.37 -1.99
C MET A 46 7.64 -18.88 -2.14
N SER A 47 8.56 -18.07 -2.69
CA SER A 47 9.96 -18.43 -2.89
C SER A 47 10.84 -18.14 -1.68
N LYS A 48 10.33 -17.39 -0.69
CA LYS A 48 11.11 -16.94 0.47
C LYS A 48 10.39 -17.21 1.78
N TYR A 49 11.20 -17.38 2.81
CA TYR A 49 10.76 -17.37 4.20
C TYR A 49 11.49 -16.23 4.92
N ASN A 50 10.78 -15.52 5.79
CA ASN A 50 11.42 -14.60 6.73
C ASN A 50 12.01 -15.37 7.93
N ARG A 51 12.69 -14.68 8.86
CA ARG A 51 13.32 -15.34 10.04
C ARG A 51 12.32 -16.03 10.98
N LYS A 52 11.03 -15.74 10.84
CA LYS A 52 9.94 -16.35 11.62
C LYS A 52 9.31 -17.56 10.91
N GLY A 53 9.72 -17.86 9.67
CA GLY A 53 9.22 -18.98 8.89
C GLY A 53 7.93 -18.71 8.12
N TYR A 54 7.53 -17.43 7.96
CA TYR A 54 6.36 -17.04 7.15
C TYR A 54 6.77 -16.69 5.72
N HIS A 55 5.84 -16.84 4.77
CA HIS A 55 5.96 -16.24 3.44
C HIS A 55 5.55 -14.77 3.50
N PRO A 56 6.51 -13.82 3.45
CA PRO A 56 6.16 -12.41 3.54
C PRO A 56 5.36 -11.98 2.30
N VAL A 57 4.49 -10.99 2.49
CA VAL A 57 3.79 -10.34 1.38
C VAL A 57 4.78 -9.57 0.49
N THR A 58 4.50 -9.53 -0.81
CA THR A 58 5.21 -8.72 -1.81
C THR A 58 4.21 -8.08 -2.77
N ALA A 59 4.66 -7.11 -3.57
CA ALA A 59 3.84 -6.49 -4.62
C ALA A 59 4.02 -7.28 -5.93
N CYS A 60 2.96 -7.96 -6.37
CA CYS A 60 2.92 -8.69 -7.64
C CYS A 60 2.64 -7.76 -8.83
N ASP A 61 1.80 -6.73 -8.65
CA ASP A 61 1.41 -5.78 -9.70
C ASP A 61 1.39 -4.35 -9.14
N ILE A 62 2.57 -3.81 -8.83
CA ILE A 62 2.68 -2.49 -8.19
C ILE A 62 2.15 -1.36 -9.08
N GLU A 63 2.15 -1.53 -10.40
CA GLU A 63 1.65 -0.56 -11.36
C GLU A 63 0.12 -0.35 -11.25
N ALA A 64 -0.62 -1.36 -10.78
CA ALA A 64 -2.05 -1.24 -10.51
C ALA A 64 -2.37 -0.57 -9.16
N CYS A 65 -1.38 -0.25 -8.34
CA CYS A 65 -1.59 0.35 -7.02
C CYS A 65 -2.11 1.80 -7.12
N VAL A 66 -3.16 2.10 -6.35
CA VAL A 66 -3.80 3.43 -6.31
C VAL A 66 -3.52 4.19 -5.00
N ASN A 67 -2.56 3.74 -4.21
CA ASN A 67 -2.14 4.38 -2.95
C ASN A 67 -3.30 4.66 -1.97
N CYS A 68 -4.21 3.69 -1.83
CA CYS A 68 -5.41 3.81 -0.99
C CYS A 68 -5.16 3.67 0.53
N GLU A 69 -3.96 3.26 0.94
CA GLU A 69 -3.56 3.07 2.36
C GLU A 69 -4.40 2.01 3.10
N PHE A 70 -5.10 1.13 2.37
CA PHE A 70 -5.95 0.12 3.00
C PHE A 70 -5.12 -1.02 3.62
N CYS A 71 -4.12 -1.49 2.88
CA CYS A 71 -3.17 -2.51 3.36
C CYS A 71 -2.42 -2.05 4.62
N GLU A 72 -2.06 -0.77 4.70
CA GLU A 72 -1.43 -0.16 5.87
C GLU A 72 -2.35 -0.18 7.09
N ARG A 73 -3.59 0.30 6.91
CA ARG A 73 -4.56 0.42 8.00
C ARG A 73 -5.06 -0.93 8.53
N ILE A 74 -5.12 -1.95 7.68
CA ILE A 74 -5.61 -3.28 8.08
C ILE A 74 -4.51 -4.18 8.64
N CYS A 75 -3.23 -3.85 8.43
CA CYS A 75 -2.14 -4.70 8.89
C CYS A 75 -2.02 -4.67 10.42
N PRO A 76 -2.28 -5.78 11.13
CA PRO A 76 -2.22 -5.82 12.59
C PRO A 76 -0.78 -5.68 13.14
N ASP A 77 0.22 -5.97 12.30
CA ASP A 77 1.64 -5.98 12.66
C ASP A 77 2.42 -4.77 12.13
N MET A 78 1.74 -3.81 11.48
CA MET A 78 2.37 -2.64 10.85
C MET A 78 3.54 -3.02 9.92
N ALA A 79 3.42 -4.17 9.24
CA ALA A 79 4.46 -4.71 8.37
C ALA A 79 4.45 -4.13 6.95
N ILE A 80 3.47 -3.29 6.62
CA ILE A 80 3.27 -2.70 5.28
C ILE A 80 2.72 -1.28 5.45
N PHE A 81 3.29 -0.31 4.74
CA PHE A 81 2.87 1.10 4.81
C PHE A 81 3.24 1.87 3.54
N LEU A 82 2.65 3.06 3.35
CA LEU A 82 2.96 3.94 2.23
C LEU A 82 3.84 5.14 2.67
N SER A 83 5.11 5.11 2.25
CA SER A 83 6.11 6.19 2.25
C SER A 83 5.76 7.36 1.32
N ASP A 84 6.05 8.62 1.66
CA ASP A 84 6.27 9.65 0.64
C ASP A 84 7.63 9.34 -0.05
N LYS A 85 7.68 9.42 -1.39
CA LYS A 85 8.86 8.99 -2.17
C LYS A 85 10.15 9.75 -1.84
N ASP A 86 10.01 10.99 -1.36
CA ASP A 86 11.14 11.83 -0.94
C ASP A 86 11.75 11.31 0.38
N GLU A 87 10.92 10.89 1.32
CA GLU A 87 11.34 10.36 2.63
C GLU A 87 11.93 8.94 2.52
N ALA A 88 11.37 8.11 1.63
CA ALA A 88 11.82 6.72 1.44
C ALA A 88 13.22 6.58 0.81
N ARG A 89 13.76 7.64 0.20
CA ARG A 89 15.12 7.65 -0.39
C ARG A 89 16.22 8.03 0.60
N GLU A 90 15.83 8.62 1.72
CA GLU A 90 16.73 9.15 2.74
C GLU A 90 16.87 8.21 3.96
N ALA A 91 16.02 7.16 4.03
CA ALA A 91 16.03 6.11 5.05
C ALA A 91 16.80 4.85 4.57
#